data_AF-A0A7C7R1X3-F1
#
_entry.id   AF-A0A7C7R1X3-F1
#
_cell.length_a   1.000
_cell.length_b   1.000
_cell.length_c   1.000
_cell.angle_alpha   90.00
_cell.angle_beta   90.00
_cell.angle_gamma   90.00
#
_symmetry.space_group_name_H-M   'P 1'
#
loop_
_entity.id
_entity.type
_entity.pdbx_description
1 polymer ?
#
loop_
_entity_poly.entity_id
_entity_poly.type
_entity_poly.pdbx_seq_one_letter_code
_entity_poly.pdbx_strand_id
1 'polypeptide(L)'
;LSGVEVPTPRYNYNQIMYKLDLADPRLVLPVPVYRWHDPSGAVRLATRSDLPQDQPADDIPFFALDRPSPGAVALVWETTGQGVRLRATGAQEKPNARPLFYALPADVEDPPATTVLLFQRTGPEGQTRYATGEKGPPDGFPPTARAVCRVWRNPIAAKVHWR
;
A
#
# COMPACT_ATOMS: atom_id res chain seq x y z
N LEU A 1 -1.32 -50.28 3.55
CA LEU A 1 -0.97 -49.23 4.54
C LEU A 1 0.54 -49.04 4.47
N SER A 2 1.01 -47.97 3.85
CA SER A 2 2.40 -47.52 4.00
C SER A 2 2.35 -46.01 4.16
N GLY A 3 2.50 -45.57 5.41
CA GLY A 3 2.52 -44.17 5.78
C GLY A 3 3.85 -43.57 5.33
N VAL A 4 3.79 -42.46 4.60
CA VAL A 4 4.96 -41.59 4.46
C VAL A 4 4.97 -40.70 5.69
N GLU A 5 5.88 -41.01 6.62
CA GLU A 5 6.05 -40.41 7.95
C GLU A 5 6.84 -39.07 7.91
N VAL A 6 7.06 -38.52 6.72
CA VAL A 6 7.81 -37.27 6.54
C VAL A 6 6.90 -36.26 5.83
N PRO A 7 6.52 -35.14 6.48
CA PRO A 7 5.82 -34.06 5.80
C PRO A 7 6.69 -33.60 4.64
N THR A 8 6.15 -33.58 3.43
CA THR A 8 6.82 -32.97 2.28
C THR A 8 7.29 -31.58 2.71
N PRO A 9 8.60 -31.28 2.69
CA PRO A 9 9.07 -29.95 3.01
C PRO A 9 8.32 -28.99 2.10
N ARG A 10 7.68 -27.97 2.67
CA ARG A 10 7.09 -26.88 1.87
C ARG A 10 8.25 -26.10 1.28
N TYR A 11 8.89 -26.67 0.28
CA TYR A 11 9.97 -26.04 -0.46
C TYR A 11 9.40 -24.74 -1.01
N ASN A 12 10.01 -23.63 -0.60
CA ASN A 12 9.74 -22.33 -1.18
C ASN A 12 10.42 -22.33 -2.56
N TYR A 13 9.73 -22.91 -3.55
CA TYR A 13 10.23 -23.16 -4.92
C TYR A 13 10.91 -21.93 -5.54
N ASN A 14 10.41 -20.73 -5.23
CA ASN A 14 10.96 -19.47 -5.71
C ASN A 14 12.38 -19.21 -5.19
N GLN A 15 12.71 -19.62 -3.97
CA GLN A 15 14.01 -19.37 -3.34
C GLN A 15 15.10 -20.32 -3.86
N ILE A 16 14.77 -21.57 -4.13
CA ILE A 16 15.74 -22.58 -4.59
C ILE A 16 16.06 -22.42 -6.08
N MET A 17 15.06 -22.08 -6.90
CA MET A 17 15.24 -21.97 -8.35
C MET A 17 15.81 -20.62 -8.79
N TYR A 18 15.39 -19.51 -8.16
CA TYR A 18 15.85 -18.15 -8.55
C TYR A 18 16.96 -17.59 -7.65
N LYS A 19 17.43 -18.34 -6.65
CA LYS A 19 18.34 -17.84 -5.59
C LYS A 19 17.86 -16.52 -4.98
N LEU A 20 16.54 -16.35 -4.92
CA LEU A 20 15.92 -15.11 -4.48
C LEU A 20 15.84 -15.14 -2.95
N ASP A 21 16.74 -14.41 -2.29
CA ASP A 21 16.67 -14.21 -0.85
C ASP A 21 15.67 -13.09 -0.52
N LEU A 22 14.50 -13.49 0.00
CA LEU A 22 13.45 -12.55 0.42
C LEU A 22 13.84 -11.75 1.68
N ALA A 23 14.93 -12.15 2.35
CA ALA A 23 15.54 -11.38 3.42
C ALA A 23 16.62 -10.41 2.92
N ASP A 24 17.02 -10.46 1.64
CA ASP A 24 17.99 -9.48 1.09
C ASP A 24 17.37 -8.07 1.20
N PRO A 25 17.99 -7.15 1.96
CA PRO A 25 17.47 -5.79 2.12
C PRO A 25 17.41 -4.99 0.81
N ARG A 26 18.11 -5.45 -0.24
CA ARG A 26 18.05 -4.86 -1.59
C ARG A 26 16.81 -5.29 -2.35
N LEU A 27 16.20 -6.41 -1.96
CA LEU A 27 14.99 -6.93 -2.59
C LEU A 27 13.76 -6.46 -1.81
N VAL A 28 13.20 -5.33 -2.23
CA VAL A 28 11.99 -4.76 -1.64
C VAL A 28 10.82 -4.98 -2.60
N LEU A 29 10.05 -6.05 -2.36
CA LEU A 29 8.88 -6.36 -3.17
C LEU A 29 7.65 -5.61 -2.66
N PRO A 30 6.84 -5.00 -3.54
CA PRO A 30 5.55 -4.44 -3.15
C PRO A 30 4.65 -5.53 -2.55
N VAL A 31 4.06 -5.23 -1.39
CA VAL A 31 3.09 -6.07 -0.69
C VAL A 31 1.69 -5.45 -0.74
N PRO A 32 0.62 -6.23 -0.57
CA PRO A 32 -0.73 -5.70 -0.48
C PRO A 32 -0.88 -4.71 0.68
N VAL A 33 -1.49 -3.57 0.41
CA VAL A 33 -2.04 -2.68 1.44
C VAL A 33 -3.54 -2.89 1.49
N TYR A 34 -4.04 -3.28 2.65
CA TYR A 34 -5.44 -3.58 2.90
C TYR A 34 -6.18 -2.34 3.40
N ARG A 35 -7.38 -2.14 2.89
CA ARG A 35 -8.36 -1.23 3.50
C ARG A 35 -9.18 -2.01 4.53
N TRP A 36 -9.43 -1.38 5.66
CA TRP A 36 -10.30 -1.93 6.70
C TRP A 36 -10.91 -0.80 7.52
N HIS A 37 -11.90 -1.11 8.35
CA HIS A 37 -12.51 -0.18 9.28
C HIS A 37 -12.06 -0.48 10.71
N ASP A 38 -11.55 0.52 11.40
CA ASP A 38 -11.26 0.38 12.83
C ASP A 38 -12.54 0.29 13.66
N PRO A 39 -12.47 -0.02 14.98
CA PRO A 39 -13.66 -0.12 15.82
C PRO A 39 -14.51 1.16 15.90
N SER A 40 -13.97 2.33 15.52
CA SER A 40 -14.73 3.58 15.43
C SER A 40 -15.46 3.74 14.08
N GLY A 41 -15.30 2.79 13.17
CA GLY A 41 -15.83 2.82 11.80
C GLY A 41 -14.96 3.61 10.82
N ALA A 42 -13.81 4.14 11.27
CA ALA A 42 -12.96 4.96 10.42
C ALA A 42 -12.11 4.09 9.48
N VAL A 43 -12.02 4.51 8.21
CA VAL A 43 -11.20 3.81 7.21
C VAL A 43 -9.72 3.89 7.61
N ARG A 44 -9.04 2.75 7.55
CA ARG A 44 -7.62 2.57 7.80
C ARG A 44 -6.95 1.80 6.66
N LEU A 45 -5.64 1.93 6.61
CA LEU A 45 -4.76 1.23 5.70
C LEU A 45 -3.69 0.51 6.51
N ALA A 46 -3.40 -0.74 6.17
CA ALA A 46 -2.34 -1.53 6.82
C ALA A 46 -1.78 -2.57 5.85
N THR A 47 -0.51 -2.92 6.02
CA THR A 47 0.04 -4.16 5.44
C THR A 47 -0.46 -5.37 6.23
N ARG A 48 -0.30 -6.59 5.69
CA ARG A 48 -0.76 -7.82 6.37
C ARG A 48 -0.21 -7.98 7.79
N SER A 49 1.02 -7.54 8.03
CA SER A 49 1.70 -7.65 9.34
C SER A 49 1.09 -6.74 10.41
N ASP A 50 0.43 -5.66 9.98
CA ASP A 50 -0.13 -4.63 10.86
C ASP A 50 -1.67 -4.62 10.90
N LEU A 51 -2.30 -5.49 10.10
CA LEU A 51 -3.75 -5.71 10.13
C LEU A 51 -4.11 -6.52 11.39
N PRO A 52 -5.09 -6.08 12.21
CA PRO A 52 -5.55 -6.86 13.36
C PRO A 52 -6.07 -8.24 12.92
N GLN A 53 -5.72 -9.30 13.67
CA GLN A 53 -6.01 -10.68 13.26
C GLN A 53 -7.50 -10.97 13.11
N ASP A 54 -8.35 -10.30 13.89
CA ASP A 54 -9.79 -10.54 13.94
C ASP A 54 -10.61 -9.54 13.11
N GLN A 55 -9.95 -8.65 12.36
CA GLN A 55 -10.63 -7.65 11.54
C GLN A 55 -10.58 -8.06 10.06
N PRO A 56 -11.73 -8.27 9.40
CA PRO A 56 -11.74 -8.50 7.96
C PRO A 56 -11.25 -7.23 7.24
N ALA A 57 -10.40 -7.41 6.23
CA ALA A 57 -10.11 -6.37 5.27
C ALA A 57 -11.22 -6.30 4.23
N ASP A 58 -11.56 -5.08 3.81
CA ASP A 58 -12.57 -4.84 2.77
C ASP A 58 -12.04 -5.24 1.40
N ASP A 59 -10.87 -4.69 1.04
CA ASP A 59 -10.21 -4.90 -0.24
C ASP A 59 -8.71 -4.56 -0.19
N ILE A 60 -8.05 -4.73 -1.36
CA ILE A 60 -6.64 -4.36 -1.59
C ILE A 60 -6.62 -3.26 -2.66
N PRO A 61 -6.64 -1.97 -2.29
CA PRO A 61 -6.67 -0.89 -3.26
C PRO A 61 -5.37 -0.77 -4.08
N PHE A 62 -4.22 -1.15 -3.51
CA PHE A 62 -2.91 -1.04 -4.15
C PHE A 62 -1.85 -1.87 -3.41
N PHE A 63 -0.64 -1.89 -3.96
CA PHE A 63 0.54 -2.50 -3.38
C PHE A 63 1.58 -1.42 -3.04
N ALA A 64 2.34 -1.63 -1.97
CA ALA A 64 3.36 -0.69 -1.50
C ALA A 64 4.51 -1.43 -0.82
N LEU A 65 5.61 -0.74 -0.52
CA LEU A 65 6.78 -1.35 0.12
C LEU A 65 6.53 -1.48 1.63
N ASP A 66 6.91 -2.61 2.22
CA ASP A 66 6.75 -2.90 3.66
C ASP A 66 7.91 -2.37 4.52
N ARG A 67 9.00 -1.95 3.88
CA ARG A 67 10.26 -1.53 4.51
C ARG A 67 10.89 -0.37 3.72
N PRO A 68 11.79 0.42 4.34
CA PRO A 68 12.44 1.52 3.65
C PRO A 68 13.31 1.02 2.50
N SER A 69 13.39 1.81 1.43
CA SER A 69 14.22 1.57 0.24
C SER A 69 14.76 2.90 -0.27
N PRO A 70 15.96 2.96 -0.88
CA PRO A 70 16.48 4.18 -1.49
C PRO A 70 15.46 4.85 -2.42
N GLY A 71 15.23 6.15 -2.22
CA GLY A 71 14.27 6.94 -3.00
C GLY A 71 12.80 6.78 -2.60
N ALA A 72 12.48 5.91 -1.63
CA ALA A 72 11.13 5.77 -1.10
C ALA A 72 10.85 6.78 0.03
N VAL A 73 9.57 7.15 0.18
CA VAL A 73 9.04 7.98 1.27
C VAL A 73 8.18 7.14 2.20
N ALA A 74 8.19 7.47 3.49
CA ALA A 74 7.34 6.82 4.48
C ALA A 74 5.94 7.43 4.46
N LEU A 75 4.91 6.58 4.59
CA LEU A 75 3.52 7.02 4.69
C LEU A 75 3.04 6.87 6.12
N VAL A 76 2.54 7.96 6.69
CA VAL A 76 2.06 8.04 8.09
C VAL A 76 0.67 8.66 8.14
N TRP A 77 -0.07 8.37 9.20
CA TRP A 77 -1.26 9.15 9.54
C TRP A 77 -0.83 10.49 10.14
N GLU A 78 -1.37 11.58 9.59
CA GLU A 78 -1.26 12.93 10.13
C GLU A 78 -2.63 13.36 10.65
N THR A 79 -2.70 13.75 11.92
CA THR A 79 -3.88 14.39 12.49
C THR A 79 -3.92 15.85 12.06
N THR A 80 -5.05 16.25 11.50
CA THR A 80 -5.35 17.62 11.07
C THR A 80 -6.57 18.13 11.84
N GLY A 81 -6.85 19.43 11.78
CA GLY A 81 -8.09 19.98 12.37
C GLY A 81 -9.38 19.43 11.77
N GLN A 82 -9.32 18.71 10.65
CA GLN A 82 -10.46 18.11 9.95
C GLN A 82 -10.50 16.57 10.04
N GLY A 83 -9.65 15.96 10.88
CA GLY A 83 -9.53 14.50 11.02
C GLY A 83 -8.14 13.99 10.64
N VAL A 84 -8.03 12.69 10.35
CA VAL A 84 -6.75 12.06 9.99
C VAL A 84 -6.61 11.91 8.48
N ARG A 85 -5.39 12.18 7.98
CA ARG A 85 -5.06 12.00 6.57
C ARG A 85 -3.74 11.28 6.39
N LEU A 86 -3.56 10.65 5.24
CA LEU A 86 -2.32 9.99 4.88
C LEU A 86 -1.34 11.04 4.35
N ARG A 87 -0.12 11.02 4.86
CA ARG A 87 0.95 11.95 4.48
C ARG A 87 2.21 11.19 4.11
N ALA A 88 2.82 11.56 2.99
CA ALA A 88 4.20 11.18 2.68
C ALA A 88 5.16 12.08 3.45
N THR A 89 6.08 11.48 4.21
CA THR A 89 7.20 12.23 4.80
C THR A 89 8.14 12.70 3.70
N GLY A 90 8.87 13.79 3.93
CA GLY A 90 9.98 14.14 3.05
C GLY A 90 11.00 12.99 2.97
N ALA A 91 11.67 12.80 1.84
CA ALA A 91 12.66 11.73 1.66
C ALA A 91 13.82 11.78 2.67
N GLN A 92 14.06 12.94 3.29
CA GLN A 92 15.07 13.16 4.33
C GLN A 92 14.47 13.32 5.74
N GLU A 93 13.13 13.30 5.85
CA GLU A 93 12.44 13.45 7.13
C GLU A 93 12.37 12.08 7.81
N LYS A 94 12.91 11.98 9.03
CA LYS A 94 12.66 10.79 9.87
C LYS A 94 11.20 10.81 10.32
N PRO A 95 10.42 9.77 10.03
CA PRO A 95 9.03 9.73 10.45
C PRO A 95 8.96 9.70 11.98
N ASN A 96 8.17 10.61 12.56
CA ASN A 96 7.96 10.72 14.01
C ASN A 96 7.06 9.59 14.58
N ALA A 97 6.55 8.72 13.71
CA ALA A 97 5.73 7.58 14.03
C ALA A 97 6.15 6.38 13.15
N ARG A 98 5.78 5.17 13.54
CA ARG A 98 6.00 3.98 12.70
C ARG A 98 5.25 4.14 11.37
N PRO A 99 5.94 4.04 10.21
CA PRO A 99 5.28 4.11 8.92
C PRO A 99 4.26 2.99 8.71
N LEU A 100 3.16 3.31 8.05
CA LEU A 100 2.14 2.35 7.63
C LEU A 100 2.66 1.47 6.50
N PHE A 101 3.41 2.09 5.58
CA PHE A 101 4.11 1.49 4.45
C PHE A 101 5.04 2.56 3.84
N TYR A 102 5.79 2.18 2.80
CA TYR A 102 6.65 3.07 2.03
C TYR A 102 6.24 3.05 0.56
N ALA A 103 6.45 4.17 -0.14
CA ALA A 103 6.06 4.33 -1.54
C ALA A 103 7.03 5.25 -2.28
N LEU A 104 6.87 5.40 -3.59
CA LEU A 104 7.67 6.37 -4.34
C LEU A 104 7.07 7.79 -4.19
N PRO A 105 7.88 8.86 -4.24
CA PRO A 105 7.38 10.23 -4.32
C PRO A 105 6.39 10.40 -5.48
N ALA A 106 5.40 11.28 -5.31
CA ALA A 106 4.40 11.55 -6.35
C ALA A 106 5.06 12.13 -7.63
N ASP A 107 6.12 12.89 -7.44
CA ASP A 107 6.88 13.69 -8.41
C ASP A 107 8.21 13.03 -8.83
N VAL A 108 8.38 11.72 -8.57
CA VAL A 108 9.56 10.99 -9.05
C VAL A 108 9.69 11.11 -10.57
N GLU A 109 10.89 11.42 -11.03
CA GLU A 109 11.24 11.44 -12.45
C GLU A 109 11.29 9.99 -12.99
N ASP A 110 10.79 9.80 -14.22
CA ASP A 110 10.71 8.48 -14.89
C ASP A 110 10.22 7.33 -13.99
N PRO A 111 8.98 7.42 -13.47
CA PRO A 111 8.43 6.42 -12.56
C PRO A 111 8.35 5.05 -13.23
N PRO A 112 8.56 3.94 -12.49
CA PRO A 112 8.35 2.60 -13.03
C PRO A 112 6.93 2.46 -13.58
N ALA A 113 6.80 1.88 -14.78
CA ALA A 113 5.51 1.75 -15.49
C ALA A 113 4.43 0.96 -14.73
N THR A 114 4.82 0.20 -13.70
CA THR A 114 3.92 -0.55 -12.83
C THR A 114 3.31 0.29 -11.70
N THR A 115 3.76 1.53 -11.54
CA THR A 115 3.27 2.46 -10.50
C THR A 115 2.20 3.41 -11.00
N VAL A 116 1.33 3.84 -10.09
CA VAL A 116 0.20 4.75 -10.29
C VAL A 116 0.15 5.77 -9.15
N LEU A 117 -0.47 6.92 -9.38
CA LEU A 117 -0.62 7.96 -8.36
C LEU A 117 -1.71 7.58 -7.36
N LEU A 118 -1.47 7.84 -6.07
CA LEU A 118 -2.45 7.67 -5.00
C LEU A 118 -3.03 9.03 -4.62
N PHE A 119 -4.36 9.15 -4.62
CA PHE A 119 -5.08 10.37 -4.27
C PHE A 119 -5.93 10.18 -3.01
N GLN A 120 -6.07 11.23 -2.23
CA GLN A 120 -7.01 11.31 -1.11
C GLN A 120 -8.31 11.97 -1.56
N ARG A 121 -9.45 11.45 -1.13
CA ARG A 121 -10.77 12.07 -1.25
C ARG A 121 -11.47 12.10 0.09
N THR A 122 -12.09 13.24 0.38
CA THR A 122 -13.10 13.33 1.43
C THR A 122 -14.47 13.09 0.79
N GLY A 123 -15.20 12.11 1.32
CA GLY A 123 -16.56 11.81 0.92
C GLY A 123 -17.54 12.87 1.46
N PRO A 124 -18.80 12.85 0.98
CA PRO A 124 -19.81 13.84 1.35
C PRO A 124 -20.17 13.82 2.84
N GLU A 125 -19.94 12.70 3.54
CA GLU A 125 -20.18 12.56 4.98
C GLU A 125 -18.89 12.76 5.81
N GLY A 126 -17.84 13.32 5.20
CA GLY A 126 -16.55 13.57 5.86
C GLY A 126 -15.61 12.36 5.91
N GLN A 127 -15.99 11.21 5.37
CA GLN A 127 -15.13 10.02 5.37
C GLN A 127 -13.95 10.16 4.40
N THR A 128 -12.73 9.88 4.85
CA THR A 128 -11.55 9.91 3.96
C THR A 128 -11.35 8.57 3.25
N ARG A 129 -11.13 8.60 1.93
CA ARG A 129 -10.84 7.43 1.07
C ARG A 129 -9.61 7.68 0.22
N TYR A 130 -8.93 6.60 -0.17
CA TYR A 130 -7.75 6.63 -1.04
C TYR A 130 -8.00 5.82 -2.31
N ALA A 131 -7.60 6.37 -3.46
CA ALA A 131 -7.82 5.74 -4.77
C ALA A 131 -6.64 6.01 -5.71
N THR A 132 -6.40 5.07 -6.63
CA THR A 132 -5.30 5.15 -7.59
C THR A 132 -5.75 5.75 -8.94
N GLY A 133 -4.88 6.53 -9.59
CA GLY A 133 -5.07 7.05 -10.96
C GLY A 133 -3.78 7.00 -11.79
N GLU A 134 -3.89 6.78 -13.11
CA GLU A 134 -2.71 6.53 -13.96
C GLU A 134 -1.84 7.78 -14.18
N LYS A 135 -2.46 8.91 -14.51
CA LYS A 135 -1.76 10.18 -14.81
C LYS A 135 -2.33 11.38 -14.05
N GLY A 136 -3.54 11.26 -13.52
CA GLY A 136 -4.25 12.34 -12.85
C GLY A 136 -5.27 11.78 -11.87
N PRO A 137 -6.03 12.67 -11.20
CA PRO A 137 -7.08 12.27 -10.28
C PRO A 137 -8.05 11.31 -10.98
N PRO A 138 -8.44 10.20 -10.36
CA PRO A 138 -9.43 9.29 -10.94
C PRO A 138 -10.81 9.96 -11.03
N ASP A 139 -11.72 9.35 -11.80
CA ASP A 139 -13.05 9.90 -12.03
C ASP A 139 -13.81 10.18 -10.71
N GLY A 140 -14.50 11.32 -10.68
CA GLY A 140 -15.16 11.81 -9.47
C GLY A 140 -14.24 12.53 -8.47
N PHE A 141 -12.97 12.78 -8.83
CA PHE A 141 -12.08 13.69 -8.10
C PHE A 141 -11.93 15.03 -8.84
N PRO A 142 -11.73 16.15 -8.12
CA PRO A 142 -11.46 17.42 -8.77
C PRO A 142 -10.12 17.38 -9.52
N PRO A 143 -10.01 18.03 -10.69
CA PRO A 143 -8.76 18.04 -11.48
C PRO A 143 -7.54 18.58 -10.75
N THR A 144 -7.74 19.40 -9.71
CA THR A 144 -6.69 20.00 -8.87
C THR A 144 -6.26 19.13 -7.70
N ALA A 145 -6.80 17.90 -7.55
CA ALA A 145 -6.42 17.02 -6.45
C ALA A 145 -4.94 16.65 -6.54
N ARG A 146 -4.19 16.99 -5.48
CA ARG A 146 -2.76 16.64 -5.37
C ARG A 146 -2.60 15.17 -5.00
N ALA A 147 -1.74 14.46 -5.72
CA ALA A 147 -1.36 13.09 -5.37
C ALA A 147 -0.51 13.06 -4.09
N VAL A 148 -0.72 12.03 -3.27
CA VAL A 148 0.01 11.78 -2.02
C VAL A 148 1.37 11.14 -2.31
N CYS A 149 1.39 10.11 -3.15
CA CYS A 149 2.58 9.33 -3.52
C CYS A 149 2.30 8.48 -4.77
N ARG A 150 3.28 7.67 -5.19
CA ARG A 150 3.14 6.61 -6.20
C ARG A 150 3.21 5.23 -5.57
N VAL A 151 2.23 4.40 -5.88
CA VAL A 151 2.06 3.03 -5.39
C VAL A 151 1.97 2.04 -6.55
N TRP A 152 2.10 0.75 -6.31
CA TRP A 152 1.97 -0.26 -7.35
C TRP A 152 0.52 -0.65 -7.57
N ARG A 153 0.15 -0.85 -8.84
CA ARG A 153 -1.20 -1.32 -9.20
C ARG A 153 -1.48 -2.65 -8.53
N ASN A 154 -2.73 -2.85 -8.09
CA ASN A 154 -3.20 -4.19 -7.77
C ASN A 154 -3.39 -4.98 -9.10
N PRO A 155 -2.59 -6.02 -9.37
CA PRO A 155 -2.67 -6.75 -10.63
C PRO A 155 -3.91 -7.66 -10.73
N ILE A 156 -4.59 -7.90 -9.60
CA ILE A 156 -5.77 -8.78 -9.49
C ILE A 156 -7.05 -7.94 -9.43
N ALA A 157 -6.95 -6.62 -9.22
CA ALA A 157 -8.11 -5.75 -9.28
C ALA A 157 -8.68 -5.77 -10.71
N ALA A 158 -9.82 -6.44 -10.89
CA ALA A 158 -10.62 -6.30 -12.09
C ALA A 158 -10.89 -4.80 -12.30
N LYS A 159 -10.91 -4.33 -13.55
CA LYS A 159 -11.35 -2.97 -13.88
C LYS A 159 -12.81 -2.81 -13.43
N VAL A 160 -13.05 -2.42 -12.19
CA VAL A 160 -14.39 -2.09 -11.72
C VAL A 160 -14.77 -0.80 -12.42
N HIS A 161 -15.66 -0.92 -13.40
CA HIS A 161 -16.28 0.24 -14.03
C HIS A 161 -17.27 0.80 -13.02
N TRP A 162 -16.93 1.91 -12.39
CA TRP A 162 -17.85 2.66 -11.53
C TRP A 162 -18.94 3.22 -12.44
N ARG A 163 -20.19 2.81 -12.22
CA ARG A 163 -21.38 3.45 -12.80
C ARG A 163 -21.85 4.57 -11.88
#